data_AF-A0A323V1K7-F1
#
_entry.id   AF-A0A323V1K7-F1
#
_cell.length_a   1.000
_cell.length_b   1.000
_cell.length_c   1.000
_cell.angle_alpha   90.00
_cell.angle_beta   90.00
_cell.angle_gamma   90.00
#
_symmetry.space_group_name_H-M   'P 1'
#
loop_
_entity.id
_entity.type
_entity.pdbx_description
1 polymer ?
#
loop_
_entity_poly.entity_id
_entity_poly.type
_entity_poly.pdbx_seq_one_letter_code
_entity_poly.pdbx_strand_id
1 'polypeptide(L)'
;RSGSMPDQEMVYQGETTETLQDYLRWQMQLTPFSETDRAIAEIIIEAIDESGLLTISCQDILDSLAIPAIEADEGEAVIKRIQFFDPVGVGARSVQECLLVQLRQFSPETPYLADAKQIISNYTDFLANRDFRSLLRV
;
A
#
# COMPACT_ATOMS: atom_id res chain seq x y z
N ARG A 1 44.27 -33.00 -33.55
CA ARG A 1 43.26 -33.18 -32.49
C ARG A 1 42.85 -31.80 -32.02
N SER A 2 41.82 -31.20 -32.64
CA SER A 2 41.23 -29.96 -32.14
C SER A 2 40.34 -30.30 -30.96
N GLY A 3 40.61 -29.70 -29.81
CA GLY A 3 39.71 -29.72 -28.67
C GLY A 3 38.67 -28.63 -28.86
N SER A 4 37.43 -29.03 -29.16
CA SER A 4 36.29 -28.13 -29.02
C SER A 4 35.95 -28.02 -27.53
N MET A 5 36.07 -26.82 -26.97
CA MET A 5 35.45 -26.49 -25.70
C MET A 5 33.94 -26.61 -25.88
N PRO A 6 33.20 -27.25 -24.96
CA PRO A 6 31.75 -27.23 -25.04
C PRO A 6 31.28 -25.80 -24.75
N ASP A 7 30.42 -25.27 -25.62
CA ASP A 7 29.63 -24.08 -25.34
C ASP A 7 28.89 -24.33 -24.02
N GLN A 8 29.37 -23.73 -22.93
CA GLN A 8 28.59 -23.64 -21.71
C GLN A 8 27.44 -22.70 -22.03
N GLU A 9 26.29 -23.26 -22.41
CA GLU A 9 25.01 -22.58 -22.44
C GLU A 9 24.86 -21.86 -21.10
N MET A 10 25.03 -20.54 -21.14
CA MET A 10 24.82 -19.66 -20.02
C MET A 10 23.31 -19.63 -19.78
N VAL A 11 22.81 -20.60 -19.01
CA VAL A 11 21.40 -20.71 -18.64
C VAL A 11 21.06 -19.44 -17.87
N TYR A 12 20.39 -18.51 -18.54
CA TYR A 12 19.88 -17.30 -17.92
C TYR A 12 18.70 -17.68 -17.03
N GLN A 13 18.98 -18.03 -15.77
CA GLN A 13 17.97 -18.25 -14.74
C GLN A 13 17.54 -16.91 -14.13
N GLY A 14 17.10 -15.98 -14.98
CA GLY A 14 16.51 -14.72 -14.54
C GLY A 14 15.00 -14.87 -14.38
N GLU A 15 14.54 -15.57 -13.33
CA GLU A 15 13.20 -15.28 -12.82
C GLU A 15 13.29 -14.00 -11.99
N THR A 16 13.07 -12.84 -12.61
CA THR A 16 12.81 -11.61 -11.85
C THR A 16 11.40 -11.70 -11.29
N THR A 17 11.26 -12.29 -10.10
CA THR A 17 10.04 -12.15 -9.31
C THR A 17 10.07 -10.75 -8.71
N GLU A 18 9.42 -9.79 -9.37
CA GLU A 18 9.24 -8.45 -8.79
C GLU A 18 8.42 -8.59 -7.50
N THR A 19 8.94 -8.04 -6.40
CA THR A 19 8.21 -8.00 -5.13
C THR A 19 7.17 -6.88 -5.15
N LEU A 20 6.22 -6.92 -4.21
CA LEU A 20 5.30 -5.80 -4.00
C LEU A 20 6.07 -4.49 -3.75
N GLN A 21 7.12 -4.57 -2.93
CA GLN A 21 7.98 -3.44 -2.61
C GLN A 21 8.66 -2.88 -3.86
N ASP A 22 9.20 -3.72 -4.73
CA ASP A 22 9.81 -3.29 -6.00
C ASP A 22 8.80 -2.54 -6.88
N TYR A 23 7.58 -3.07 -6.98
CA TYR A 23 6.52 -2.45 -7.77
C TYR A 23 6.10 -1.08 -7.20
N LEU A 24 5.95 -0.97 -5.88
CA LEU A 24 5.63 0.30 -5.23
C LEU A 24 6.77 1.31 -5.34
N ARG A 25 8.03 0.86 -5.28
CA ARG A 25 9.23 1.70 -5.50
C ARG A 25 9.25 2.26 -6.92
N TRP A 26 8.91 1.44 -7.91
CA TRP A 26 8.77 1.90 -9.30
C TRP A 26 7.68 2.98 -9.42
N GLN A 27 6.52 2.80 -8.80
CA GLN A 27 5.45 3.81 -8.79
C GLN A 27 5.86 5.10 -8.06
N MET A 28 6.58 4.99 -6.95
CA MET A 28 7.16 6.12 -6.24
C MET A 28 8.08 6.93 -7.15
N GLN A 29 8.92 6.27 -7.97
CA GLN A 29 9.82 6.96 -8.92
C GLN A 29 9.09 7.71 -10.03
N LEU A 30 7.86 7.29 -10.38
CA LEU A 30 7.01 7.96 -11.37
C LEU A 30 6.12 9.05 -10.76
N THR A 31 6.06 9.13 -9.43
CA THR A 31 5.23 10.09 -8.70
C THR A 31 6.04 11.34 -8.37
N PRO A 32 5.50 12.56 -8.57
CA PRO A 32 6.20 13.80 -8.23
C PRO A 32 6.24 14.00 -6.70
N PHE A 33 7.23 13.39 -6.05
CA PHE A 33 7.54 13.59 -4.64
C PHE A 33 8.66 14.62 -4.46
N SER A 34 8.59 15.39 -3.36
CA SER A 34 9.77 16.13 -2.89
C SER A 34 10.84 15.14 -2.39
N GLU A 35 12.07 15.62 -2.18
CA GLU A 35 13.15 14.78 -1.64
C GLU A 35 12.77 14.22 -0.25
N THR A 36 12.14 15.05 0.58
CA THR A 36 11.60 14.66 1.88
C THR A 36 10.49 13.63 1.76
N ASP A 37 9.49 13.87 0.88
CA ASP A 37 8.38 12.92 0.69
C ASP A 37 8.87 11.58 0.18
N ARG A 38 9.91 11.57 -0.67
CA ARG A 38 10.52 10.34 -1.19
C ARG A 38 11.19 9.53 -0.09
N ALA A 39 11.88 10.20 0.85
CA ALA A 39 12.48 9.53 2.00
C ALA A 39 11.41 8.94 2.94
N ILE A 40 10.30 9.67 3.16
CA ILE A 40 9.13 9.16 3.90
C ILE A 40 8.52 7.95 3.17
N ALA A 41 8.31 8.06 1.85
CA ALA A 41 7.69 7.02 1.03
C ALA A 41 8.50 5.73 1.02
N GLU A 42 9.82 5.83 0.97
CA GLU A 42 10.75 4.72 1.07
C GLU A 42 10.54 3.90 2.36
N ILE A 43 10.47 4.59 3.51
CA ILE A 43 10.26 3.94 4.81
C ILE A 43 8.87 3.29 4.86
N ILE A 44 7.85 3.97 4.33
CA ILE A 44 6.50 3.41 4.26
C ILE A 44 6.49 2.13 3.43
N ILE A 45 7.11 2.12 2.24
CA ILE A 45 7.12 0.95 1.35
C ILE A 45 7.81 -0.24 1.99
N GLU A 46 8.92 -0.03 2.69
CA GLU A 46 9.62 -1.09 3.41
C GLU A 46 8.83 -1.63 4.61
N ALA A 47 7.97 -0.80 5.20
CA ALA A 47 7.13 -1.19 6.33
C ALA A 47 5.79 -1.85 5.92
N ILE A 48 5.56 -2.04 4.62
CA ILE A 48 4.39 -2.77 4.10
C ILE A 48 4.69 -4.27 4.12
N ASP A 49 3.79 -5.01 4.78
CA ASP A 49 3.89 -6.47 4.87
C ASP A 49 3.41 -7.18 3.59
N GLU A 50 3.51 -8.52 3.59
CA GLU A 50 3.06 -9.37 2.48
C GLU A 50 1.56 -9.26 2.17
N SER A 51 0.76 -8.80 3.14
CA SER A 51 -0.68 -8.56 2.96
C SER A 51 -0.99 -7.17 2.38
N GLY A 52 0.03 -6.34 2.20
CA GLY A 52 -0.09 -4.97 1.70
C GLY A 52 -0.50 -3.96 2.77
N LEU A 53 -0.39 -4.29 4.06
CA LEU A 53 -0.74 -3.40 5.17
C LEU A 53 0.51 -2.74 5.77
N LEU A 54 0.36 -1.49 6.20
CA LEU A 54 1.40 -0.75 6.89
C LEU A 54 1.52 -1.22 8.34
N THR A 55 2.71 -1.64 8.75
CA THR A 55 2.96 -2.25 10.06
C THR A 55 3.44 -1.29 11.14
N ILE A 56 3.87 -0.09 10.76
CA ILE A 56 4.41 0.93 11.67
C ILE A 56 3.52 2.18 11.73
N SER A 57 3.63 2.94 12.82
CA SER A 57 2.86 4.17 12.98
C SER A 57 3.49 5.33 12.19
N CYS A 58 2.69 6.39 11.95
CA CYS A 58 3.23 7.62 11.35
C CYS A 58 4.37 8.21 12.19
N GLN A 59 4.30 8.09 13.53
CA GLN A 59 5.37 8.57 14.40
C GLN A 59 6.67 7.78 14.21
N ASP A 60 6.59 6.45 14.09
CA ASP A 60 7.77 5.60 13.89
C ASP A 60 8.48 5.91 12.56
N ILE A 61 7.70 6.26 11.52
CA ILE A 61 8.23 6.69 10.21
C ILE A 61 9.05 7.98 10.37
N LEU A 62 8.53 8.95 11.12
CA LEU A 62 9.17 10.25 11.33
C LEU A 62 10.42 10.13 12.21
N ASP A 63 10.35 9.33 13.27
CA ASP A 63 11.47 9.08 14.17
C ASP A 63 12.63 8.41 13.43
N SER A 64 12.35 7.58 12.43
CA SER A 64 13.35 6.91 11.59
C SER A 64 14.13 7.87 10.68
N LEU A 65 13.56 9.01 10.31
CA LEU A 65 14.22 10.02 9.48
C LEU A 65 15.21 10.89 10.26
N ALA A 66 15.06 10.97 11.59
CA ALA A 66 15.83 11.87 12.46
C ALA A 66 15.84 13.35 11.98
N ILE A 67 14.81 13.78 11.24
CA ILE A 67 14.68 15.16 10.76
C ILE A 67 13.78 15.91 11.74
N PRO A 68 14.32 16.88 12.51
CA PRO A 68 13.59 17.53 13.61
C PRO A 68 12.48 18.50 13.17
N ALA A 69 12.20 18.63 11.88
CA ALA A 69 11.30 19.63 11.32
C ALA A 69 10.14 19.05 10.47
N ILE A 70 10.02 17.72 10.37
CA ILE A 70 8.92 17.10 9.63
C ILE A 70 7.71 17.00 10.56
N GLU A 71 6.60 17.59 10.14
CA GLU A 71 5.35 17.53 10.89
C GLU A 71 4.61 16.22 10.62
N ALA A 72 3.79 15.76 11.58
CA ALA A 72 3.00 14.52 11.42
C ALA A 72 2.08 14.56 10.19
N ASP A 73 1.65 15.75 9.79
CA ASP A 73 0.79 15.97 8.63
C ASP A 73 1.50 15.62 7.30
N GLU A 74 2.83 15.78 7.22
CA GLU A 74 3.59 15.41 6.02
C GLU A 74 3.64 13.88 5.86
N GLY A 75 3.91 13.15 6.95
CA GLY A 75 3.87 11.69 6.96
C GLY A 75 2.51 11.14 6.54
N GLU A 76 1.42 11.66 7.11
CA GLU A 76 0.05 11.28 6.74
C GLU A 76 -0.29 11.61 5.28
N ALA A 77 0.24 12.69 4.72
CA ALA A 77 0.04 13.04 3.32
C ALA A 77 0.71 12.03 2.37
N VAL A 78 1.92 11.58 2.69
CA VAL A 78 2.64 10.58 1.91
C VAL A 78 1.98 9.21 2.03
N ILE A 79 1.56 8.79 3.23
CA ILE A 79 0.79 7.55 3.43
C ILE A 79 -0.46 7.57 2.55
N LYS A 80 -1.24 8.66 2.60
CA LYS A 80 -2.44 8.80 1.75
C LYS A 80 -2.11 8.74 0.27
N ARG A 81 -0.97 9.25 -0.17
CA ARG A 81 -0.55 9.17 -1.58
C ARG A 81 -0.25 7.73 -2.00
N ILE A 82 0.53 7.01 -1.18
CA ILE A 82 0.87 5.60 -1.41
C ILE A 82 -0.38 4.72 -1.41
N GLN A 83 -1.38 5.05 -0.58
CA GLN A 83 -2.66 4.33 -0.57
C GLN A 83 -3.40 4.36 -1.92
N PHE A 84 -3.09 5.27 -2.84
CA PHE A 84 -3.63 5.32 -4.20
C PHE A 84 -2.71 4.69 -5.26
N PHE A 85 -1.61 4.08 -4.87
CA PHE A 85 -0.79 3.26 -5.75
C PHE A 85 -1.56 2.00 -6.17
N ASP A 86 -1.05 1.28 -7.17
CA ASP A 86 -1.57 -0.02 -7.57
C ASP A 86 -0.86 -1.15 -6.78
N PRO A 87 -1.58 -2.00 -6.03
CA PRO A 87 -3.03 -2.06 -5.88
C PRO A 87 -3.58 -1.01 -4.92
N VAL A 88 -4.76 -0.44 -5.24
CA VAL A 88 -5.34 0.61 -4.40
C VAL A 88 -5.74 0.10 -3.02
N GLY A 89 -5.38 0.88 -2.00
CA GLY A 89 -5.50 0.52 -0.59
C GLY A 89 -4.22 -0.05 0.02
N VAL A 90 -3.15 -0.23 -0.78
CA VAL A 90 -1.83 -0.64 -0.29
C VAL A 90 -1.26 0.36 0.73
N GLY A 91 -0.62 -0.12 1.78
CA GLY A 91 -0.14 0.75 2.87
C GLY A 91 -1.26 1.29 3.77
N ALA A 92 -2.45 0.70 3.74
CA ALA A 92 -3.47 0.93 4.77
C ALA A 92 -3.04 0.32 6.12
N ARG A 93 -3.45 0.94 7.24
CA ARG A 93 -3.15 0.45 8.60
C ARG A 93 -4.13 -0.63 9.08
N SER A 94 -5.21 -0.83 8.34
CA SER A 94 -6.22 -1.84 8.62
C SER A 94 -6.98 -2.21 7.34
N VAL A 95 -7.64 -3.37 7.36
CA VAL A 95 -8.56 -3.79 6.29
C VAL A 95 -9.70 -2.78 6.11
N GLN A 96 -10.21 -2.20 7.20
CA GLN A 96 -11.22 -1.16 7.16
C GLN A 96 -10.73 0.07 6.37
N GLU A 97 -9.53 0.57 6.69
CA GLU A 97 -8.93 1.70 5.99
C GLU A 97 -8.69 1.37 4.51
N CYS A 98 -8.18 0.17 4.21
CA CYS A 98 -7.96 -0.32 2.84
C CYS A 98 -9.26 -0.27 2.01
N LEU A 99 -10.36 -0.81 2.54
CA LEU A 99 -11.66 -0.79 1.88
C LEU A 99 -12.19 0.64 1.69
N LEU A 100 -12.04 1.51 2.68
CA LEU A 100 -12.44 2.91 2.56
C LEU A 100 -11.64 3.64 1.48
N VAL A 101 -10.34 3.39 1.38
CA VAL A 101 -9.49 3.93 0.31
C VAL A 101 -10.01 3.45 -1.05
N GLN A 102 -10.26 2.16 -1.19
CA GLN A 102 -10.76 1.58 -2.44
C GLN A 102 -12.09 2.22 -2.86
N LEU A 103 -13.01 2.44 -1.91
CA LEU A 103 -14.28 3.12 -2.17
C LEU A 103 -14.15 4.60 -2.57
N ARG A 104 -13.02 5.28 -2.27
CA ARG A 104 -12.80 6.67 -2.68
C ARG A 104 -12.57 6.83 -4.18
N GLN A 105 -12.21 5.76 -4.89
CA GLN A 105 -11.98 5.79 -6.34
C GLN A 105 -13.26 5.82 -7.16
N PHE A 106 -14.38 5.36 -6.57
CA PHE A 106 -15.65 5.28 -7.26
C PHE A 106 -16.27 6.66 -7.45
N SER A 107 -17.04 6.81 -8.53
CA SER A 107 -17.85 8.00 -8.76
C SER A 107 -18.80 8.22 -7.58
N PRO A 108 -19.02 9.47 -7.14
CA PRO A 108 -20.05 9.78 -6.13
C PRO A 108 -21.46 9.28 -6.51
N GLU A 109 -21.73 9.10 -7.81
CA GLU A 109 -23.01 8.60 -8.34
C GLU A 109 -23.11 7.07 -8.31
N THR A 110 -22.06 6.35 -7.90
CA THR A 110 -22.07 4.90 -7.81
C THR A 110 -23.17 4.45 -6.83
N PRO A 111 -24.12 3.59 -7.27
CA PRO A 111 -25.19 3.11 -6.42
C PRO A 111 -24.66 2.47 -5.13
N TYR A 112 -25.31 2.75 -4.00
CA TYR A 112 -24.98 2.22 -2.67
C TYR A 112 -23.59 2.60 -2.13
N LEU A 113 -22.86 3.53 -2.77
CA LEU A 113 -21.53 3.92 -2.31
C LEU A 113 -21.55 4.55 -0.92
N ALA A 114 -22.54 5.41 -0.65
CA ALA A 114 -22.72 6.02 0.66
C ALA A 114 -23.00 4.96 1.74
N ASP A 115 -23.89 4.01 1.45
CA ASP A 115 -24.25 2.92 2.36
C ASP A 115 -23.03 2.02 2.62
N ALA A 116 -22.27 1.65 1.58
CA ALA A 116 -21.05 0.86 1.72
C ALA A 116 -20.01 1.55 2.60
N LYS A 117 -19.80 2.86 2.41
CA LYS A 117 -18.89 3.66 3.26
C LYS A 117 -19.37 3.68 4.71
N GLN A 118 -20.67 3.82 4.95
CA GLN A 118 -21.26 3.80 6.29
C GLN A 118 -21.08 2.44 6.96
N ILE A 119 -21.36 1.35 6.25
CA ILE A 119 -21.20 -0.02 6.76
C ILE A 119 -19.74 -0.28 7.14
N ILE A 120 -18.80 0.06 6.26
CA ILE A 120 -17.38 -0.16 6.55
C ILE A 120 -16.91 0.76 7.69
N SER A 121 -17.36 2.01 7.76
CA SER A 121 -16.92 2.93 8.82
C SER A 121 -17.42 2.52 10.21
N ASN A 122 -18.64 2.00 10.33
CA ASN A 122 -19.30 1.82 11.63
C ASN A 122 -19.54 0.35 12.01
N TYR A 123 -19.54 -0.57 11.05
CA TYR A 123 -20.02 -1.94 11.23
C TYR A 123 -19.06 -3.00 10.64
N THR A 124 -17.77 -2.70 10.53
CA THR A 124 -16.76 -3.65 10.03
C THR A 124 -16.72 -4.94 10.85
N ASP A 125 -16.95 -4.88 12.17
CA ASP A 125 -16.98 -6.07 13.01
C ASP A 125 -18.06 -7.07 12.59
N PHE A 126 -19.23 -6.60 12.15
CA PHE A 126 -20.27 -7.50 11.66
C PHE A 126 -19.89 -8.13 10.31
N LEU A 127 -19.19 -7.40 9.43
CA LEU A 127 -18.64 -7.96 8.19
C LEU A 127 -17.57 -9.02 8.48
N ALA A 128 -16.64 -8.71 9.38
CA ALA A 128 -15.57 -9.63 9.78
C ALA A 128 -16.12 -10.94 10.35
N ASN A 129 -17.19 -10.86 11.13
CA ASN A 129 -17.87 -12.02 11.73
C ASN A 129 -18.92 -12.67 10.83
N ARG A 130 -19.12 -12.18 9.60
CA ARG A 130 -20.19 -12.62 8.68
C ARG A 130 -21.61 -12.52 9.28
N ASP A 131 -21.83 -11.60 10.22
CA ASP A 131 -23.12 -11.37 10.85
C ASP A 131 -24.00 -10.43 10.02
N PHE A 132 -24.48 -10.95 8.89
CA PHE A 132 -25.39 -10.22 8.01
C PHE A 132 -26.75 -9.95 8.66
N ARG A 133 -27.14 -10.71 9.69
CA ARG A 133 -28.43 -10.51 10.37
C ARG A 133 -28.44 -9.24 11.19
N SER A 134 -27.34 -8.96 11.88
CA SER A 134 -27.19 -7.70 12.63
C SER A 134 -27.05 -6.52 11.67
N LEU A 135 -26.31 -6.68 10.56
CA LEU A 135 -26.20 -5.63 9.52
C LEU A 135 -27.54 -5.24 8.90
N LEU A 136 -28.44 -6.19 8.65
CA LEU A 136 -29.77 -5.90 8.08
C LEU A 136 -30.70 -5.10 9.01
N ARG A 137 -30.34 -4.93 10.28
CA ARG A 137 -31.16 -4.23 11.28
C ARG A 137 -30.72 -2.78 11.52
N VAL A 138 -29.60 -2.37 10.90
CA VAL A 138 -29.02 -1.04 11.06
C VAL A 138 -29.36 -0.17 9.86
#